data_AF-A0A0A2CK12-F1
#
_entry.id   AF-A0A0A2CK12-F1
#
_cell.length_a   1.000
_cell.length_b   1.000
_cell.length_c   1.000
_cell.angle_alpha   90.00
_cell.angle_beta   90.00
_cell.angle_gamma   90.00
#
_symmetry.space_group_name_H-M   'P 1'
#
loop_
_entity.id
_entity.type
_entity.pdbx_description
1 polymer ?
#
loop_
_entity_poly.entity_id
_entity_poly.type
_entity_poly.pdbx_seq_one_letter_code
_entity_poly.pdbx_strand_id
1 'polypeptide(L)'
;MRIFNTYGPRMLPDDGRLVSNFIMQALRGEPLTIYRDGSQTRSFCYVDDLIGGMILLMRSENPGPINIGNPREFTIRGLAELIRNRIQPNLQLISKPLPQDDPIQRQTLIDLAQKTWTGSH
;
A
#
# COMPACT_ATOMS: atom_id res chain seq x y z
N MET A 1 14.22 -8.58 8.02
CA MET A 1 13.01 -8.28 7.21
C MET A 1 12.94 -6.79 6.93
N ARG A 2 12.52 -6.38 5.73
CA ARG A 2 12.18 -5.00 5.38
C ARG A 2 10.71 -4.96 4.93
N ILE A 3 9.86 -4.31 5.72
CA ILE A 3 8.40 -4.23 5.48
C ILE A 3 8.11 -3.00 4.62
N PHE A 4 7.27 -3.16 3.62
CA PHE A 4 6.80 -2.07 2.76
C PHE A 4 5.34 -1.68 3.09
N ASN A 5 4.78 -0.72 2.37
CA ASN A 5 3.44 -0.17 2.60
C ASN A 5 2.40 -1.28 2.81
N THR A 6 2.01 -1.47 4.07
CA THR A 6 1.07 -2.52 4.48
C THR A 6 -0.25 -1.90 4.92
N TYR A 7 -1.36 -2.55 4.56
CA TYR A 7 -2.70 -2.15 4.95
C TYR A 7 -3.55 -3.34 5.41
N GLY A 8 -4.61 -3.07 6.19
CA GLY A 8 -5.56 -4.08 6.63
C GLY A 8 -6.40 -3.64 7.84
N PRO A 9 -7.24 -4.53 8.37
CA PRO A 9 -8.00 -4.28 9.59
C PRO A 9 -7.08 -3.88 10.75
N ARG A 10 -7.61 -3.09 11.70
CA ARG A 10 -6.91 -2.59 12.90
C ARG A 10 -5.81 -1.56 12.65
N MET A 11 -5.67 -1.05 11.43
CA MET A 11 -4.91 0.19 11.20
C MET A 11 -5.52 1.34 12.01
N LEU A 12 -4.67 2.22 12.55
CA LEU A 12 -5.15 3.43 13.19
C LEU A 12 -5.81 4.33 12.13
N PRO A 13 -7.01 4.88 12.40
CA PRO A 13 -7.71 5.76 11.48
C PRO A 13 -6.89 6.97 11.00
N ASP A 14 -5.96 7.44 11.82
CA ASP A 14 -5.18 8.66 11.66
C ASP A 14 -3.67 8.40 11.54
N ASP A 15 -3.26 7.21 11.10
CA ASP A 15 -1.83 6.87 10.93
C ASP A 15 -1.10 7.64 9.81
N GLY A 16 -1.78 8.55 9.12
CA GLY A 16 -1.23 9.39 8.06
C GLY A 16 -0.96 8.66 6.74
N ARG A 17 -1.28 7.37 6.62
CA ARG A 17 -1.08 6.60 5.38
C ARG A 17 -2.21 6.86 4.38
N LEU A 18 -1.90 6.62 3.10
CA LEU A 18 -2.83 6.92 2.01
C LEU A 18 -4.15 6.12 2.09
N VAL A 19 -4.05 4.82 2.36
CA VAL A 19 -5.21 3.90 2.38
C VAL A 19 -6.17 4.27 3.53
N SER A 20 -5.65 4.45 4.74
CA SER A 20 -6.42 4.86 5.93
C SER A 20 -7.05 6.24 5.72
N ASN A 21 -6.28 7.22 5.23
CA ASN A 21 -6.80 8.56 4.95
C ASN A 21 -7.97 8.53 3.95
N PHE A 22 -7.86 7.78 2.85
CA PHE A 22 -8.95 7.66 1.89
C PHE A 22 -10.19 6.96 2.46
N ILE A 23 -9.99 5.87 3.19
CA ILE A 23 -11.10 5.17 3.85
C ILE A 23 -11.79 6.12 4.85
N MET A 24 -11.03 6.86 5.65
CA MET A 24 -11.60 7.78 6.64
C MET A 24 -12.29 8.98 6.01
N GLN A 25 -11.72 9.59 4.96
CA GLN A 25 -12.39 10.64 4.19
C GLN A 25 -13.72 10.15 3.63
N ALA A 26 -13.73 8.96 3.02
CA ALA A 26 -14.93 8.35 2.47
C ALA A 26 -15.99 8.06 3.54
N LEU A 27 -15.59 7.50 4.69
CA LEU A 27 -16.50 7.21 5.81
C LEU A 27 -17.05 8.49 6.47
N ARG A 28 -16.32 9.60 6.44
CA ARG A 28 -16.74 10.90 6.97
C ARG A 28 -17.56 11.72 5.96
N GLY A 29 -17.69 11.26 4.71
CA GLY A 29 -18.30 12.05 3.64
C GLY A 29 -17.47 13.25 3.22
N GLU A 30 -16.17 13.25 3.49
CA GLU A 30 -15.23 14.31 3.09
C GLU A 30 -14.68 14.02 1.68
N PRO A 31 -14.42 15.04 0.84
CA PRO A 31 -13.82 14.82 -0.46
C PRO A 31 -12.48 14.07 -0.40
N LEU A 32 -12.32 13.07 -1.28
CA LEU A 32 -11.06 12.34 -1.43
C LEU A 32 -10.00 13.25 -2.05
N THR A 33 -8.87 13.42 -1.35
CA THR A 33 -7.82 14.34 -1.78
C THR A 33 -6.68 13.61 -2.50
N ILE A 34 -6.52 13.83 -3.80
CA ILE A 34 -5.34 13.38 -4.54
C ILE A 34 -4.40 14.55 -4.82
N TYR A 35 -3.11 14.27 -5.00
CA TYR A 35 -2.13 15.29 -5.38
C TYR A 35 -1.78 15.20 -6.87
N ARG A 36 -1.70 16.35 -7.53
CA ARG A 36 -1.59 16.47 -9.00
C ARG A 36 -2.69 15.66 -9.69
N ASP A 37 -2.35 14.87 -10.69
CA ASP A 37 -3.28 14.03 -11.44
C ASP A 37 -3.50 12.65 -10.80
N GLY A 38 -2.76 12.29 -9.74
CA GLY A 38 -2.86 10.98 -9.09
C GLY A 38 -2.19 9.85 -9.88
N SER A 39 -1.35 10.17 -10.88
CA SER A 39 -0.63 9.20 -11.73
C SER A 39 0.49 8.45 -11.00
N GLN A 40 0.98 9.00 -9.89
CA GLN A 40 2.01 8.38 -9.06
C GLN A 40 1.55 7.00 -8.58
N THR A 41 2.49 6.05 -8.58
CA THR A 41 2.21 4.66 -8.21
C THR A 41 2.75 4.30 -6.84
N ARG A 42 2.07 3.36 -6.17
CA ARG A 42 2.48 2.75 -4.90
C ARG A 42 2.13 1.27 -4.91
N SER A 43 2.97 0.48 -4.23
CA SER A 43 2.64 -0.90 -3.87
C SER A 43 1.95 -0.95 -2.51
N PHE A 44 0.98 -1.86 -2.36
CA PHE A 44 0.27 -2.09 -1.09
C PHE A 44 0.21 -3.59 -0.80
N CYS A 45 0.76 -3.99 0.33
CA CYS A 45 0.74 -5.36 0.85
C CYS A 45 -0.41 -5.49 1.85
N TYR A 46 -1.27 -6.50 1.67
CA TYR A 46 -2.31 -6.77 2.64
C TYR A 46 -1.71 -7.46 3.88
N VAL A 47 -2.27 -7.19 5.06
CA VAL A 47 -1.72 -7.67 6.34
C VAL A 47 -1.57 -9.20 6.40
N ASP A 48 -2.49 -9.95 5.81
CA ASP A 48 -2.41 -11.42 5.80
C ASP A 48 -1.24 -11.92 4.95
N ASP A 49 -0.94 -11.27 3.82
CA ASP A 49 0.21 -11.58 2.98
C ASP A 49 1.54 -11.28 3.71
N LEU A 50 1.59 -10.17 4.44
CA LEU A 50 2.75 -9.82 5.26
C LEU A 50 2.98 -10.88 6.35
N ILE A 51 1.92 -11.28 7.06
CA ILE A 51 2.01 -12.33 8.10
C ILE A 51 2.49 -13.65 7.49
N GLY A 52 1.96 -14.04 6.33
CA GLY A 52 2.42 -15.21 5.60
C GLY A 52 3.92 -15.14 5.27
N GLY A 53 4.38 -14.02 4.72
CA GLY A 53 5.79 -13.79 4.45
C GLY A 53 6.67 -13.82 5.70
N MET A 54 6.20 -13.27 6.82
CA MET A 54 6.90 -13.31 8.12
C MET A 54 7.08 -14.74 8.61
N ILE A 55 6.02 -15.56 8.56
CA ILE A 55 6.06 -16.97 8.96
C ILE A 55 7.06 -17.76 8.12
N LEU A 56 7.09 -17.52 6.81
CA LEU A 56 8.04 -18.17 5.91
C LEU A 56 9.48 -17.74 6.18
N LEU A 57 9.72 -16.44 6.42
CA LEU A 57 11.04 -15.94 6.74
C LEU A 57 11.58 -16.53 8.05
N MET A 58 10.74 -16.66 9.09
CA MET A 58 11.13 -17.28 10.36
C MET A 58 11.57 -18.75 10.22
N ARG A 59 11.11 -19.43 9.16
CA ARG A 59 11.49 -20.81 8.84
C ARG A 59 12.66 -20.92 7.87
N SER A 60 13.12 -19.81 7.30
CA SER A 60 14.20 -19.81 6.33
C SER A 60 15.57 -19.81 6.99
N GLU A 61 16.57 -20.42 6.34
CA GLU A 61 17.97 -20.35 6.76
C GLU A 61 18.67 -19.05 6.30
N ASN A 62 17.94 -18.13 5.65
CA ASN A 62 18.53 -16.92 5.09
C ASN A 62 18.92 -15.93 6.21
N PRO A 63 20.22 -15.63 6.41
CA PRO A 63 20.66 -14.71 7.46
C PRO A 63 20.52 -13.24 7.05
N GLY A 64 20.22 -12.95 5.79
CA GLY A 64 20.20 -11.61 5.21
C GLY A 64 18.84 -10.91 5.27
N PRO A 65 18.80 -9.58 5.04
CA PRO A 65 17.54 -8.84 4.99
C PRO A 65 16.71 -9.23 3.75
N ILE A 66 15.51 -9.76 3.98
CA ILE A 66 14.51 -9.99 2.91
C ILE A 66 13.44 -8.88 2.90
N ASN A 67 13.14 -8.36 1.71
CA ASN A 67 12.01 -7.46 1.47
C ASN A 67 10.71 -8.25 1.43
N ILE A 68 9.70 -7.84 2.20
CA ILE A 68 8.36 -8.43 2.17
C ILE A 68 7.36 -7.34 1.80
N GLY A 69 6.57 -7.61 0.76
CA GLY A 69 5.61 -6.67 0.20
C GLY A 69 4.91 -7.24 -1.03
N ASN A 70 4.14 -6.40 -1.70
CA ASN A 70 3.46 -6.74 -2.95
C ASN A 70 4.14 -6.01 -4.12
N PRO A 71 4.55 -6.70 -5.20
CA PRO A 71 5.22 -6.04 -6.33
C PRO A 71 4.24 -5.26 -7.22
N ARG A 72 2.93 -5.50 -7.07
CA ARG A 72 1.90 -4.85 -7.88
C ARG A 72 1.75 -3.39 -7.46
N GLU A 73 1.89 -2.52 -8.44
CA GLU A 73 1.70 -1.10 -8.29
C GLU A 73 0.27 -0.68 -8.65
N PHE A 74 -0.23 0.33 -7.95
CA PHE A 74 -1.51 0.97 -8.19
C PHE A 74 -1.29 2.48 -8.28
N THR A 75 -2.00 3.17 -9.18
CA THR A 75 -2.03 4.63 -9.20
C THR A 75 -2.80 5.14 -7.99
N ILE A 76 -2.40 6.28 -7.44
CA ILE A 76 -3.12 6.92 -6.34
C ILE A 76 -4.56 7.24 -6.75
N ARG A 77 -4.76 7.71 -7.98
CA ARG A 77 -6.10 7.93 -8.54
C ARG A 77 -6.93 6.64 -8.56
N GLY A 78 -6.36 5.55 -9.07
CA GLY A 78 -7.06 4.26 -9.16
C GLY A 78 -7.47 3.74 -7.78
N LEU A 79 -6.60 3.90 -6.78
CA LEU A 79 -6.93 3.57 -5.40
C LEU A 79 -8.08 4.44 -4.85
N ALA A 80 -8.02 5.75 -5.06
CA ALA A 80 -9.05 6.68 -4.59
C ALA A 80 -10.41 6.37 -5.22
N GLU A 81 -10.45 6.12 -6.53
CA GLU A 81 -11.67 5.74 -7.25
C GLU A 81 -12.23 4.41 -6.78
N LEU A 82 -11.38 3.41 -6.53
CA LEU A 82 -11.80 2.12 -5.98
C LEU A 82 -12.48 2.29 -4.61
N ILE A 83 -11.86 3.04 -3.70
CA ILE A 83 -12.41 3.28 -2.36
C ILE A 83 -13.72 4.07 -2.45
N ARG A 84 -13.73 5.15 -3.25
CA ARG A 84 -14.94 5.96 -3.50
C ARG A 84 -16.10 5.08 -3.94
N ASN A 85 -15.90 4.27 -4.98
CA ASN A 85 -16.96 3.45 -5.56
C ASN A 85 -17.47 2.37 -4.61
N ARG A 86 -16.66 1.96 -3.61
CA ARG A 86 -17.05 0.94 -2.62
C ARG A 86 -17.76 1.52 -1.41
N ILE A 87 -17.44 2.74 -1.00
CA ILE A 87 -17.96 3.35 0.23
C ILE A 87 -19.02 4.40 -0.09
N GLN A 88 -18.70 5.39 -0.94
CA GLN A 88 -19.57 6.51 -1.25
C GLN A 88 -19.35 6.99 -2.70
N PRO A 89 -20.02 6.39 -3.69
CA PRO A 89 -19.76 6.62 -5.12
C PRO A 89 -19.89 8.09 -5.57
N ASN A 90 -20.75 8.86 -4.89
CA ASN A 90 -21.03 10.26 -5.19
C ASN A 90 -20.03 11.24 -4.56
N LEU A 91 -19.02 10.74 -3.84
CA LEU A 91 -18.06 11.60 -3.17
C LEU A 91 -17.16 12.34 -4.17
N GLN A 92 -16.88 13.60 -3.89
CA GLN A 92 -15.99 14.39 -4.74
C GLN A 92 -14.54 13.89 -4.63
N LEU A 93 -13.83 13.90 -5.76
CA LEU A 93 -12.39 13.69 -5.82
C LEU A 93 -11.74 15.05 -6.12
N ILE A 94 -10.96 15.57 -5.18
CA ILE A 94 -10.29 16.88 -5.32
C ILE A 94 -8.80 16.70 -5.57
N SER A 95 -8.25 17.52 -6.47
CA SER A 95 -6.81 17.59 -6.74
C SER A 95 -6.18 18.76 -5.97
N LYS A 96 -5.04 18.50 -5.33
CA LYS A 96 -4.21 19.52 -4.68
C LYS A 96 -2.78 19.51 -5.26
N PRO A 97 -2.06 20.65 -5.24
CA PRO A 97 -0.64 20.67 -5.60
C PRO A 97 0.18 19.80 -4.61
N LEU A 98 1.23 19.14 -5.12
CA LEU A 98 2.10 18.26 -4.32
C LEU A 98 2.84 19.09 -3.24
N PRO A 99 2.94 18.61 -1.99
CA PRO A 99 3.97 19.08 -1.07
C PRO A 99 5.36 18.80 -1.69
N GLN A 100 6.33 19.69 -1.47
CA GLN A 100 7.60 19.69 -2.20
C GLN A 100 8.46 18.42 -1.98
N ASP A 101 8.17 17.62 -0.94
CA ASP A 101 9.01 16.49 -0.48
C ASP A 101 8.46 15.09 -0.80
N ASP A 102 7.37 14.95 -1.58
CA ASP A 102 6.75 13.64 -1.82
C ASP A 102 7.38 12.89 -3.02
N PRO A 103 8.00 11.71 -2.84
CA PRO A 103 8.67 11.00 -3.92
C PRO A 103 7.69 10.46 -4.97
N ILE A 104 8.07 10.54 -6.25
CA ILE A 104 7.19 10.25 -7.39
C ILE A 104 6.87 8.74 -7.50
N GLN A 105 7.80 7.86 -7.13
CA GLN A 105 7.62 6.40 -7.24
C GLN A 105 8.16 5.67 -6.00
N ARG A 106 7.46 4.62 -5.55
CA ARG A 106 7.91 3.68 -4.50
C ARG A 106 7.44 2.26 -4.81
N GLN A 107 8.25 1.54 -5.60
CA GLN A 107 8.04 0.13 -5.90
C GLN A 107 8.90 -0.77 -5.00
N THR A 108 8.33 -1.87 -4.53
CA THR A 108 9.06 -2.87 -3.75
C THR A 108 9.61 -3.96 -4.66
N LEU A 109 10.93 -4.21 -4.61
CA LEU A 109 11.55 -5.37 -5.25
C LEU A 109 11.53 -6.57 -4.29
N ILE A 110 10.88 -7.68 -4.67
CA ILE A 110 10.70 -8.88 -3.83
C ILE A 110 11.37 -10.15 -4.41
N ASP A 111 12.26 -10.01 -5.39
CA ASP A 111 12.86 -11.13 -6.12
C ASP A 111 13.56 -12.14 -5.19
N LEU A 112 14.18 -11.65 -4.11
CA LEU A 112 14.83 -12.51 -3.12
C LEU A 112 13.82 -13.35 -2.32
N ALA A 113 12.66 -12.79 -1.99
CA ALA A 113 11.60 -13.52 -1.30
C ALA A 113 11.05 -14.63 -2.21
N GLN A 114 10.78 -14.30 -3.48
CA GLN A 114 10.30 -15.29 -4.46
C GLN A 114 11.29 -16.44 -4.66
N LYS A 115 12.58 -16.14 -4.86
CA LYS A 115 13.64 -17.17 -5.02
C LYS A 115 13.82 -18.05 -3.79
N THR A 116 13.73 -17.47 -2.59
CA THR A 116 13.87 -18.22 -1.33
C THR A 116 12.71 -19.21 -1.16
N TRP A 117 11.53 -18.90 -1.69
CA TRP A 117 10.32 -19.72 -1.52
C TRP A 117 10.10 -20.74 -2.65
N THR A 118 10.59 -20.52 -3.87
CA THR A 118 10.50 -21.50 -4.96
C THR A 118 11.57 -22.60 -4.88
N GLY A 119 12.61 -22.44 -4.07
CA GLY A 119 13.70 -23.41 -3.91
C GLY A 119 13.49 -24.48 -2.82
N SER A 120 12.29 -24.59 -2.25
CA SER A 120 11.95 -25.54 -1.16
C SER A 120 11.05 -26.68 -1.64
N HIS A 121 11.42 -27.33 -2.75
CA HIS A 121 10.86 -28.62 -3.19
C HIS A 121 11.99 -29.63 -3.35
#